data_AF-A0A8J6Z8N1-F1
#
_entry.id   AF-A0A8J6Z8N1-F1
#
_cell.length_a   1.000
_cell.length_b   1.000
_cell.length_c   1.000
_cell.angle_alpha   90.00
_cell.angle_beta   90.00
_cell.angle_gamma   90.00
#
_symmetry.space_group_name_H-M   'P 1'
#
loop_
_entity.id
_entity.type
_entity.pdbx_description
1 polymer ?
#
loop_
_entity_poly.entity_id
_entity_poly.type
_entity_poly.pdbx_seq_one_letter_code
_entity_poly.pdbx_strand_id
1 'polypeptide(L)'
;MELSFIKEHALDALKKGLPQTFGKYFTERDNSWLADICGENPFVKFRGVPDFELAPLNAGLTEGKIDFDNCKILYSRLSFLTPRQAADERFWAGLCHGTFYGYVRRRWGYDKGIDPSADTAKIITGIKNRFFFSGGARQRLLTNTLSKYWWARKIFSSDDLDVLGATDFYTKIFSVMTRSFIGNEKLRGGFMKFLRHFKERGITLNINNHVRPAMSELNKRGGAVVLDCLSEDEVAAIMIEHVEKIFPRKVINVPVKVVDVPKKISVGTAKIIPRVEVSCGRTVKFGDLVTMASMDGGRPRHYRPNDTLKKNHPEIFNGLLGKGVGSTVTLKDGKYQITEIK
;
A
#
# COMPACT_ATOMS: atom_id res chain seq x y z
N MET A 1 -14.54 -10.86 -24.84
CA MET A 1 -15.47 -10.09 -24.01
C MET A 1 -15.68 -8.73 -24.63
N GLU A 2 -16.86 -8.14 -24.42
CA GLU A 2 -17.18 -6.80 -24.93
C GLU A 2 -16.99 -5.74 -23.84
N LEU A 3 -16.14 -4.74 -24.10
CA LEU A 3 -15.98 -3.59 -23.22
C LEU A 3 -17.03 -2.53 -23.57
N SER A 4 -17.58 -1.89 -22.54
CA SER A 4 -18.65 -0.89 -22.71
C SER A 4 -18.37 0.36 -21.87
N PHE A 5 -18.78 1.51 -22.40
CA PHE A 5 -18.98 2.71 -21.60
C PHE A 5 -20.35 2.66 -20.93
N ILE A 6 -20.50 3.37 -19.82
CA ILE A 6 -21.83 3.78 -19.35
C ILE A 6 -22.24 5.08 -20.05
N LYS A 7 -23.52 5.23 -20.42
CA LYS A 7 -24.07 6.44 -21.03
C LYS A 7 -23.98 7.61 -20.05
N GLU A 8 -23.85 8.83 -20.56
CA GLU A 8 -23.74 10.05 -19.73
C GLU A 8 -24.94 10.21 -18.79
N HIS A 9 -26.17 10.14 -19.33
CA HIS A 9 -27.38 10.30 -18.52
C HIS A 9 -27.53 9.16 -17.50
N ALA A 10 -27.11 7.93 -17.84
CA ALA A 10 -27.17 6.79 -16.95
C ALA A 10 -26.16 6.93 -15.80
N LEU A 11 -24.96 7.41 -16.09
CA LEU A 11 -23.95 7.76 -15.10
C LEU A 11 -24.50 8.80 -14.11
N ASP A 12 -25.11 9.86 -14.63
CA ASP A 12 -25.73 10.92 -13.81
C ASP A 12 -26.89 10.39 -12.96
N ALA A 13 -27.79 9.58 -13.55
CA ALA A 13 -28.91 8.98 -12.85
C ALA A 13 -28.44 8.10 -11.67
N LEU A 14 -27.47 7.23 -11.90
CA LEU A 14 -26.90 6.38 -10.86
C LEU A 14 -26.22 7.18 -9.75
N LYS A 15 -25.45 8.23 -10.10
CA LYS A 15 -24.75 9.06 -9.10
C LYS A 15 -25.72 9.87 -8.26
N LYS A 16 -26.77 10.43 -8.87
CA LYS A 16 -27.82 11.22 -8.18
C LYS A 16 -28.72 10.34 -7.32
N GLY A 17 -29.11 9.16 -7.84
CA GLY A 17 -29.96 8.18 -7.13
C GLY A 17 -29.22 7.28 -6.16
N LEU A 18 -27.90 7.45 -5.99
CA LEU A 18 -27.10 6.59 -5.12
C LEU A 18 -27.58 6.55 -3.65
N PRO A 19 -28.05 7.65 -3.02
CA PRO A 19 -28.59 7.60 -1.67
C PRO A 19 -29.79 6.65 -1.50
N GLN A 20 -30.57 6.43 -2.56
CA GLN A 20 -31.73 5.53 -2.56
C GLN A 20 -31.38 4.11 -3.03
N THR A 21 -30.31 3.96 -3.82
CA THR A 21 -29.99 2.70 -4.51
C THR A 21 -28.75 2.00 -3.97
N PHE A 22 -28.00 2.59 -3.02
CA PHE A 22 -26.76 1.99 -2.51
C PHE A 22 -26.94 0.57 -1.97
N GLY A 23 -28.12 0.26 -1.41
CA GLY A 23 -28.46 -1.09 -0.92
C GLY A 23 -28.37 -2.16 -2.00
N LYS A 24 -28.66 -1.83 -3.26
CA LYS A 24 -28.56 -2.75 -4.39
C LYS A 24 -27.15 -3.26 -4.62
N TYR A 25 -26.12 -2.46 -4.29
CA TYR A 25 -24.73 -2.94 -4.33
C TYR A 25 -24.45 -4.04 -3.33
N PHE A 26 -25.28 -4.24 -2.30
CA PHE A 26 -25.12 -5.32 -1.31
C PHE A 26 -26.03 -6.51 -1.59
N THR A 27 -27.20 -6.27 -2.18
CA THR A 27 -28.21 -7.33 -2.41
C THR A 27 -28.11 -7.96 -3.79
N GLU A 28 -27.88 -7.18 -4.85
CA GLU A 28 -28.00 -7.65 -6.23
C GLU A 28 -26.71 -8.28 -6.75
N ARG A 29 -26.74 -9.59 -7.07
CA ARG A 29 -25.56 -10.37 -7.50
C ARG A 29 -24.99 -9.95 -8.85
N ASP A 30 -25.85 -9.45 -9.73
CA ASP A 30 -25.51 -8.97 -11.05
C ASP A 30 -26.00 -7.53 -11.26
N ASN A 31 -25.79 -7.03 -12.47
CA ASN A 31 -26.02 -5.64 -12.82
C ASN A 31 -27.37 -5.39 -13.51
N SER A 32 -28.29 -6.38 -13.51
CA SER A 32 -29.61 -6.28 -14.14
C SER A 32 -30.41 -5.08 -13.64
N TRP A 33 -30.31 -4.78 -12.33
CA TRP A 33 -31.00 -3.67 -11.69
C TRP A 33 -30.64 -2.28 -12.23
N LEU A 34 -29.51 -2.14 -12.94
CA LEU A 34 -29.10 -0.84 -13.45
C LEU A 34 -30.08 -0.30 -14.50
N ALA A 35 -30.67 -1.19 -15.31
CA ALA A 35 -31.63 -0.80 -16.32
C ALA A 35 -32.89 -0.18 -15.70
N ASP A 36 -33.36 -0.74 -14.57
CA ASP A 36 -34.52 -0.21 -13.84
C ASP A 36 -34.28 1.22 -13.33
N ILE A 37 -33.06 1.50 -12.87
CA ILE A 37 -32.68 2.82 -12.35
C ILE A 37 -32.45 3.83 -13.49
N CYS A 38 -31.91 3.36 -14.62
CA CYS A 38 -31.59 4.23 -15.76
C CYS A 38 -32.78 4.41 -16.73
N GLY A 39 -33.80 3.56 -16.65
CA GLY A 39 -34.93 3.51 -17.58
C GLY A 39 -34.62 2.83 -18.92
N GLU A 40 -33.36 2.46 -19.16
CA GLU A 40 -32.89 1.79 -20.37
C GLU A 40 -31.58 1.04 -20.11
N ASN A 41 -31.09 0.29 -21.11
CA ASN A 41 -29.75 -0.28 -21.02
C ASN A 41 -28.70 0.84 -20.85
N PRO A 42 -27.98 0.89 -19.71
CA PRO A 42 -27.09 2.00 -19.40
C PRO A 42 -25.78 1.92 -20.17
N PHE A 43 -25.50 0.83 -20.89
CA PHE A 43 -24.22 0.57 -21.53
C PHE A 43 -24.23 0.88 -23.03
N VAL A 44 -23.09 1.33 -23.54
CA VAL A 44 -22.79 1.48 -24.97
C VAL A 44 -21.52 0.71 -25.28
N LYS A 45 -21.59 -0.17 -26.28
CA LYS A 45 -20.44 -0.98 -26.71
C LYS A 45 -19.31 -0.08 -27.16
N PHE A 46 -18.10 -0.42 -26.74
CA PHE A 46 -16.87 0.29 -27.13
C PHE A 46 -16.00 -0.59 -28.01
N ARG A 47 -15.62 -1.76 -27.50
CA ARG A 47 -14.62 -2.60 -28.15
C ARG A 47 -14.65 -4.03 -27.63
N GLY A 48 -14.60 -5.00 -28.53
CA GLY A 48 -14.28 -6.38 -28.20
C GLY A 48 -12.79 -6.57 -27.90
N VAL A 49 -12.48 -7.32 -26.84
CA VAL A 49 -11.12 -7.77 -26.49
C VAL A 49 -11.13 -9.27 -26.14
N PRO A 50 -10.00 -9.98 -26.19
CA PRO A 50 -9.92 -11.35 -25.68
C PRO A 50 -10.41 -11.43 -24.24
N ASP A 51 -11.07 -12.52 -23.87
CA ASP A 51 -11.51 -12.74 -22.50
C ASP A 51 -10.33 -12.73 -21.53
N PHE A 52 -10.50 -12.06 -20.40
CA PHE A 52 -9.53 -12.06 -19.32
C PHE A 52 -10.22 -11.90 -17.97
N GLU A 53 -9.56 -12.41 -16.95
CA GLU A 53 -10.00 -12.30 -15.57
C GLU A 53 -9.02 -11.46 -14.77
N LEU A 54 -9.54 -10.83 -13.72
CA LEU A 54 -8.74 -10.17 -12.69
C LEU A 54 -8.16 -11.21 -11.73
N ALA A 55 -7.14 -10.83 -10.98
CA ALA A 55 -6.49 -11.70 -10.02
C ALA A 55 -7.51 -12.25 -8.99
N PRO A 56 -7.53 -13.58 -8.75
CA PRO A 56 -8.50 -14.20 -7.86
C PRO A 56 -8.42 -13.65 -6.43
N LEU A 57 -9.58 -13.25 -5.88
CA LEU A 57 -9.69 -12.66 -4.54
C LEU A 57 -9.43 -13.68 -3.41
N ASN A 58 -9.56 -14.97 -3.70
CA ASN A 58 -9.46 -16.08 -2.75
C ASN A 58 -8.12 -16.84 -2.85
N ALA A 59 -7.10 -16.27 -3.49
CA ALA A 59 -5.81 -16.94 -3.72
C ALA A 59 -4.87 -17.02 -2.51
N GLY A 60 -5.35 -16.72 -1.29
CA GLY A 60 -4.50 -16.63 -0.08
C GLY A 60 -3.50 -15.47 -0.12
N LEU A 61 -3.63 -14.56 -1.09
CA LEU A 61 -2.78 -13.39 -1.25
C LEU A 61 -3.33 -12.21 -0.42
N THR A 62 -2.43 -11.31 -0.03
CA THR A 62 -2.84 -10.04 0.59
C THR A 62 -3.56 -9.17 -0.43
N GLU A 63 -4.47 -8.31 0.04
CA GLU A 63 -5.19 -7.35 -0.80
C GLU A 63 -4.25 -6.50 -1.69
N GLY A 64 -3.13 -6.06 -1.12
CA GLY A 64 -2.17 -5.25 -1.86
C GLY A 64 -1.43 -6.03 -2.95
N LYS A 65 -1.24 -7.34 -2.77
CA LYS A 65 -0.65 -8.22 -3.80
C LYS A 65 -1.65 -8.47 -4.93
N ILE A 66 -2.92 -8.70 -4.60
CA ILE A 66 -4.01 -8.78 -5.57
C ILE A 66 -4.11 -7.50 -6.39
N ASP A 67 -4.09 -6.34 -5.72
CA ASP A 67 -4.13 -5.02 -6.37
C ASP A 67 -2.92 -4.83 -7.32
N PHE A 68 -1.72 -5.24 -6.90
CA PHE A 68 -0.51 -5.20 -7.72
C PHE A 68 -0.61 -6.11 -8.96
N ASP A 69 -1.11 -7.34 -8.82
CA ASP A 69 -1.26 -8.26 -9.94
C ASP A 69 -2.31 -7.75 -10.93
N ASN A 70 -3.39 -7.12 -10.43
CA ASN A 70 -4.38 -6.44 -11.27
C ASN A 70 -3.82 -5.25 -12.05
N CYS A 71 -2.81 -4.55 -11.54
CA CYS A 71 -2.11 -3.51 -12.30
C CYS A 71 -1.47 -4.10 -13.57
N LYS A 72 -0.83 -5.28 -13.46
CA LYS A 72 -0.22 -5.98 -14.59
C LYS A 72 -1.28 -6.47 -15.58
N ILE A 73 -2.32 -7.13 -15.06
CA ILE A 73 -3.42 -7.68 -15.89
C ILE A 73 -4.12 -6.56 -16.66
N LEU A 74 -4.70 -5.57 -15.97
CA LEU A 74 -5.50 -4.54 -16.64
C LEU A 74 -4.70 -3.72 -17.63
N TYR A 75 -3.47 -3.34 -17.29
CA TYR A 75 -2.66 -2.56 -18.22
C TYR A 75 -2.26 -3.39 -19.45
N SER A 76 -1.91 -4.67 -19.30
CA SER A 76 -1.58 -5.51 -20.45
C SER A 76 -2.75 -5.63 -21.42
N ARG A 77 -3.97 -5.82 -20.88
CA ARG A 77 -5.21 -6.04 -21.66
C ARG A 77 -5.80 -4.76 -22.23
N LEU A 78 -5.57 -3.62 -21.56
CA LEU A 78 -6.12 -2.32 -21.90
C LEU A 78 -5.04 -1.29 -22.27
N SER A 79 -3.85 -1.74 -22.67
CA SER A 79 -2.72 -0.87 -23.05
C SER A 79 -3.01 0.00 -24.28
N PHE A 80 -4.00 -0.42 -25.09
CA PHE A 80 -4.48 0.33 -26.25
C PHE A 80 -5.22 1.63 -25.90
N LEU A 81 -5.61 1.83 -24.63
CA LEU A 81 -6.32 3.04 -24.22
C LEU A 81 -5.39 4.26 -24.30
N THR A 82 -5.88 5.31 -24.93
CA THR A 82 -5.23 6.63 -24.83
C THR A 82 -5.42 7.21 -23.42
N PRO A 83 -4.51 8.06 -22.93
CA PRO A 83 -4.69 8.76 -21.66
C PRO A 83 -6.02 9.52 -21.57
N ARG A 84 -6.52 10.06 -22.70
CA ARG A 84 -7.82 10.74 -22.79
C ARG A 84 -8.98 9.78 -22.51
N GLN A 85 -8.98 8.61 -23.15
CA GLN A 85 -10.00 7.58 -22.90
C GLN A 85 -9.92 7.05 -21.46
N ALA A 86 -8.71 6.81 -20.95
CA ALA A 86 -8.50 6.38 -19.57
C ALA A 86 -8.81 7.47 -18.52
N ALA A 87 -9.02 8.72 -18.92
CA ALA A 87 -9.46 9.81 -18.05
C ALA A 87 -10.99 10.02 -18.05
N ASP A 88 -11.72 9.32 -18.93
CA ASP A 88 -13.18 9.34 -19.02
C ASP A 88 -13.78 8.41 -17.95
N GLU A 89 -14.62 8.98 -17.07
CA GLU A 89 -15.29 8.23 -16.00
C GLU A 89 -16.17 7.11 -16.56
N ARG A 90 -16.83 7.36 -17.69
CA ARG A 90 -17.82 6.43 -18.25
C ARG A 90 -17.21 5.08 -18.60
N PHE A 91 -15.92 5.06 -18.95
CA PHE A 91 -15.21 3.82 -19.24
C PHE A 91 -15.09 2.97 -17.98
N TRP A 92 -14.55 3.58 -16.90
CA TRP A 92 -14.29 2.87 -15.66
C TRP A 92 -15.55 2.54 -14.88
N ALA A 93 -16.54 3.45 -14.86
CA ALA A 93 -17.85 3.16 -14.34
C ALA A 93 -18.54 2.05 -15.15
N GLY A 94 -18.41 2.06 -16.47
CA GLY A 94 -18.88 0.98 -17.34
C GLY A 94 -18.26 -0.39 -17.00
N LEU A 95 -16.94 -0.45 -16.78
CA LEU A 95 -16.26 -1.68 -16.37
C LEU A 95 -16.64 -2.14 -14.95
N CYS A 96 -16.72 -1.22 -13.99
CA CYS A 96 -17.07 -1.53 -12.60
C CYS A 96 -18.54 -1.96 -12.44
N HIS A 97 -19.46 -1.44 -13.25
CA HIS A 97 -20.89 -1.79 -13.20
C HIS A 97 -21.29 -2.86 -14.22
N GLY A 98 -20.49 -3.03 -15.27
CA GLY A 98 -20.67 -4.00 -16.33
C GLY A 98 -19.84 -5.26 -16.06
N THR A 99 -18.82 -5.42 -16.91
CA THR A 99 -17.94 -6.58 -17.01
C THR A 99 -17.42 -7.12 -15.68
N PHE A 100 -17.00 -6.24 -14.76
CA PHE A 100 -16.34 -6.64 -13.50
C PHE A 100 -17.21 -6.37 -12.26
N TYR A 101 -18.53 -6.20 -12.42
CA TYR A 101 -19.42 -5.88 -11.30
C TYR A 101 -19.30 -6.82 -10.11
N GLY A 102 -19.46 -8.13 -10.36
CA GLY A 102 -19.31 -9.13 -9.31
C GLY A 102 -17.92 -9.13 -8.67
N TYR A 103 -16.87 -8.84 -9.44
CA TYR A 103 -15.51 -8.73 -8.91
C TYR A 103 -15.35 -7.52 -7.99
N VAL A 104 -15.75 -6.32 -8.43
CA VAL A 104 -15.63 -5.09 -7.63
C VAL A 104 -16.48 -5.20 -6.37
N ARG A 105 -17.67 -5.80 -6.45
CA ARG A 105 -18.50 -6.10 -5.28
C ARG A 105 -17.77 -6.93 -4.23
N ARG A 106 -17.25 -8.10 -4.62
CA ARG A 106 -16.54 -9.01 -3.71
C ARG A 106 -15.24 -8.42 -3.16
N ARG A 107 -14.49 -7.67 -3.99
CA ARG A 107 -13.22 -7.02 -3.57
C ARG A 107 -13.40 -6.12 -2.36
N TRP A 108 -14.58 -5.49 -2.24
CA TRP A 108 -14.89 -4.52 -1.20
C TRP A 108 -15.89 -5.04 -0.16
N GLY A 109 -16.16 -6.35 -0.15
CA GLY A 109 -17.00 -7.02 0.84
C GLY A 109 -18.49 -6.70 0.73
N TYR A 110 -18.96 -6.21 -0.41
CA TYR A 110 -20.39 -5.92 -0.60
C TYR A 110 -21.27 -7.17 -0.63
N ASP A 111 -20.68 -8.34 -0.85
CA ASP A 111 -21.32 -9.65 -0.76
C ASP A 111 -21.53 -10.13 0.68
N LYS A 112 -20.95 -9.44 1.67
CA LYS A 112 -21.06 -9.77 3.10
C LYS A 112 -22.23 -9.07 3.81
N GLY A 113 -23.01 -8.27 3.08
CA GLY A 113 -24.09 -7.46 3.62
C GLY A 113 -23.62 -6.13 4.23
N ILE A 114 -24.59 -5.36 4.73
CA ILE A 114 -24.36 -4.06 5.36
C ILE A 114 -24.20 -4.29 6.87
N ASP A 115 -23.13 -3.76 7.45
CA ASP A 115 -23.00 -3.67 8.91
C ASP A 115 -24.07 -2.69 9.45
N PRO A 116 -24.99 -3.14 10.33
CA PRO A 116 -26.05 -2.28 10.86
C PRO A 116 -25.56 -1.04 11.60
N SER A 117 -24.32 -1.05 12.09
CA SER A 117 -23.69 0.06 12.79
C SER A 117 -22.93 1.02 11.86
N ALA A 118 -22.80 0.68 10.58
CA ALA A 118 -22.02 1.48 9.64
C ALA A 118 -22.73 2.76 9.24
N ASP A 119 -21.97 3.84 9.21
CA ASP A 119 -22.42 5.15 8.74
C ASP A 119 -22.76 5.11 7.24
N THR A 120 -24.05 5.29 6.94
CA THR A 120 -24.60 5.33 5.57
C THR A 120 -23.87 6.32 4.67
N ALA A 121 -23.48 7.50 5.17
CA ALA A 121 -22.77 8.48 4.36
C ALA A 121 -21.38 7.99 3.96
N LYS A 122 -20.70 7.24 4.84
CA LYS A 122 -19.41 6.59 4.52
C LYS A 122 -19.58 5.44 3.53
N ILE A 123 -20.66 4.66 3.64
CA ILE A 123 -20.98 3.60 2.67
C ILE A 123 -21.17 4.20 1.28
N ILE A 124 -22.03 5.22 1.16
CA ILE A 124 -22.30 5.92 -0.10
C ILE A 124 -20.99 6.51 -0.67
N THR A 125 -20.20 7.18 0.16
CA THR A 125 -18.89 7.72 -0.25
C THR A 125 -17.94 6.62 -0.72
N GLY A 126 -17.94 5.47 -0.05
CA GLY A 126 -17.19 4.29 -0.46
C GLY A 126 -17.60 3.81 -1.84
N ILE A 127 -18.90 3.67 -2.11
CA ILE A 127 -19.41 3.28 -3.44
C ILE A 127 -19.02 4.31 -4.51
N LYS A 128 -19.20 5.61 -4.23
CA LYS A 128 -18.76 6.70 -5.12
C LYS A 128 -17.29 6.56 -5.48
N ASN A 129 -16.43 6.33 -4.49
CA ASN A 129 -14.99 6.20 -4.72
C ASN A 129 -14.64 4.94 -5.50
N ARG A 130 -15.32 3.82 -5.29
CA ARG A 130 -14.93 2.49 -5.81
C ARG A 130 -15.46 2.23 -7.22
N PHE A 131 -16.68 2.68 -7.50
CA PHE A 131 -17.41 2.40 -8.74
C PHE A 131 -17.46 3.59 -9.70
N PHE A 132 -17.31 4.82 -9.20
CA PHE A 132 -17.40 6.06 -9.96
C PHE A 132 -16.10 6.85 -9.86
N PHE A 133 -16.03 7.99 -10.54
CA PHE A 133 -15.03 9.02 -10.30
C PHE A 133 -15.57 10.05 -9.30
N SER A 134 -14.75 10.36 -8.31
CA SER A 134 -15.07 11.27 -7.21
C SER A 134 -13.83 12.05 -6.76
N GLY A 135 -14.05 13.27 -6.26
CA GLY A 135 -12.98 14.16 -5.81
C GLY A 135 -12.27 14.88 -6.95
N GLY A 136 -11.08 15.40 -6.66
CA GLY A 136 -10.31 16.22 -7.60
C GLY A 136 -9.79 15.46 -8.82
N ALA A 137 -9.32 16.19 -9.84
CA ALA A 137 -8.97 15.64 -11.15
C ALA A 137 -7.94 14.49 -11.13
N ARG A 138 -6.92 14.54 -10.26
CA ARG A 138 -5.97 13.42 -10.07
C ARG A 138 -6.54 12.34 -9.17
N GLN A 139 -7.21 12.73 -8.09
CA GLN A 139 -7.71 11.82 -7.06
C GLN A 139 -8.70 10.82 -7.65
N ARG A 140 -9.62 11.29 -8.51
CA ARG A 140 -10.65 10.44 -9.12
C ARG A 140 -10.10 9.26 -9.92
N LEU A 141 -8.91 9.44 -10.53
CA LEU A 141 -8.24 8.38 -11.29
C LEU A 141 -7.70 7.26 -10.38
N LEU A 142 -7.45 7.58 -9.10
CA LEU A 142 -6.80 6.72 -8.13
C LEU A 142 -7.76 6.12 -7.10
N THR A 143 -8.98 6.65 -6.98
CA THR A 143 -10.00 6.11 -6.07
C THR A 143 -10.79 4.98 -6.70
N ASN A 144 -11.17 5.12 -7.98
CA ASN A 144 -11.91 4.09 -8.70
C ASN A 144 -11.10 2.78 -8.76
N THR A 145 -11.79 1.67 -8.47
CA THR A 145 -11.15 0.37 -8.24
C THR A 145 -10.30 -0.08 -9.41
N LEU A 146 -10.80 0.03 -10.64
CA LEU A 146 -10.12 -0.48 -11.83
C LEU A 146 -9.21 0.58 -12.46
N SER A 147 -9.66 1.84 -12.49
CA SER A 147 -8.88 2.96 -13.00
C SER A 147 -7.52 3.07 -12.31
N LYS A 148 -7.47 2.92 -10.97
CA LYS A 148 -6.23 3.05 -10.21
C LYS A 148 -5.18 2.03 -10.64
N TYR A 149 -5.60 0.81 -10.98
CA TYR A 149 -4.69 -0.26 -11.41
C TYR A 149 -4.05 0.07 -12.76
N TRP A 150 -4.86 0.56 -13.70
CA TRP A 150 -4.37 0.95 -15.02
C TRP A 150 -3.43 2.16 -14.94
N TRP A 151 -3.82 3.21 -14.21
CA TRP A 151 -3.00 4.41 -14.06
C TRP A 151 -1.70 4.15 -13.30
N ALA A 152 -1.74 3.32 -12.25
CA ALA A 152 -0.53 2.93 -11.54
C ALA A 152 0.49 2.28 -12.49
N ARG A 153 0.05 1.34 -13.33
CA ARG A 153 0.95 0.66 -14.28
C ARG A 153 1.31 1.49 -15.51
N LYS A 154 0.49 2.48 -15.88
CA LYS A 154 0.80 3.46 -16.93
C LYS A 154 1.94 4.39 -16.52
N ILE A 155 1.95 4.81 -15.24
CA ILE A 155 2.94 5.75 -14.70
C ILE A 155 4.21 5.02 -14.23
N PHE A 156 4.06 3.86 -13.60
CA PHE A 156 5.17 3.10 -13.03
C PHE A 156 5.41 1.80 -13.80
N SER A 157 6.69 1.48 -14.01
CA SER A 157 7.08 0.18 -14.55
C SER A 157 6.74 -0.95 -13.55
N SER A 158 6.83 -2.21 -14.01
CA SER A 158 6.66 -3.35 -13.08
C SER A 158 7.68 -3.31 -11.95
N ASP A 159 8.94 -2.98 -12.27
CA ASP A 159 10.03 -2.86 -11.29
C ASP A 159 9.77 -1.72 -10.30
N ASP A 160 9.27 -0.58 -10.77
CA ASP A 160 8.91 0.53 -9.88
C ASP A 160 7.80 0.15 -8.89
N LEU A 161 6.78 -0.57 -9.37
CA LEU A 161 5.72 -1.07 -8.50
C LEU A 161 6.26 -2.10 -7.50
N ASP A 162 7.23 -2.92 -7.89
CA ASP A 162 7.91 -3.86 -6.99
C ASP A 162 8.76 -3.11 -5.94
N VAL A 163 9.41 -2.01 -6.30
CA VAL A 163 10.13 -1.11 -5.38
C VAL A 163 9.18 -0.47 -4.38
N LEU A 164 8.02 0.03 -4.83
CA LEU A 164 6.96 0.52 -3.95
C LEU A 164 6.45 -0.58 -3.00
N GLY A 165 6.32 -1.79 -3.52
CA GLY A 165 5.93 -2.99 -2.79
C GLY A 165 4.42 -3.09 -2.53
N ALA A 166 3.94 -4.34 -2.45
CA ALA A 166 2.51 -4.65 -2.32
C ALA A 166 1.91 -4.31 -0.95
N THR A 167 2.70 -4.19 0.12
CA THR A 167 2.17 -3.85 1.44
C THR A 167 1.61 -2.43 1.43
N ASP A 168 0.34 -2.27 1.85
CA ASP A 168 -0.37 -0.99 1.87
C ASP A 168 -0.35 -0.28 0.49
N PHE A 169 -0.49 -1.08 -0.57
CA PHE A 169 -0.33 -0.64 -1.96
C PHE A 169 -1.19 0.58 -2.30
N TYR A 170 -2.49 0.56 -1.93
CA TYR A 170 -3.39 1.67 -2.19
C TYR A 170 -2.89 2.98 -1.59
N THR A 171 -2.53 2.98 -0.30
CA THR A 171 -2.08 4.19 0.39
C THR A 171 -0.79 4.74 -0.23
N LYS A 172 0.15 3.85 -0.60
CA LYS A 172 1.39 4.24 -1.28
C LYS A 172 1.11 4.88 -2.63
N ILE A 173 0.40 4.17 -3.51
CA ILE A 173 0.02 4.64 -4.84
C ILE A 173 -0.72 5.98 -4.76
N PHE A 174 -1.71 6.07 -3.89
CA PHE A 174 -2.47 7.30 -3.67
C PHE A 174 -1.59 8.45 -3.18
N SER A 175 -0.73 8.20 -2.19
CA SER A 175 0.16 9.24 -1.62
C SER A 175 1.20 9.76 -2.60
N VAL A 176 1.66 8.90 -3.50
CA VAL A 176 2.68 9.22 -4.50
C VAL A 176 2.04 9.88 -5.71
N MET A 177 1.07 9.23 -6.37
CA MET A 177 0.49 9.71 -7.64
C MET A 177 -0.35 10.98 -7.51
N THR A 178 -0.73 11.39 -6.29
CA THR A 178 -1.38 12.69 -6.08
C THR A 178 -0.38 13.86 -6.13
N ARG A 179 0.94 13.61 -6.11
CA ARG A 179 1.97 14.64 -6.21
C ARG A 179 2.17 15.08 -7.65
N SER A 180 2.29 16.39 -7.87
CA SER A 180 2.48 16.98 -9.20
C SER A 180 3.78 16.52 -9.88
N PHE A 181 4.87 16.37 -9.11
CA PHE A 181 6.18 16.02 -9.65
C PHE A 181 6.23 14.61 -10.28
N ILE A 182 5.31 13.70 -9.94
CA ILE A 182 5.26 12.35 -10.52
C ILE A 182 4.93 12.36 -12.01
N GLY A 183 4.35 13.47 -12.51
CA GLY A 183 4.15 13.69 -13.93
C GLY A 183 5.44 13.93 -14.72
N ASN A 184 6.50 14.40 -14.07
CA ASN A 184 7.81 14.61 -14.69
C ASN A 184 8.64 13.33 -14.55
N GLU A 185 9.11 12.79 -15.68
CA GLU A 185 9.85 11.53 -15.74
C GLU A 185 11.16 11.56 -14.95
N LYS A 186 11.93 12.66 -15.01
CA LYS A 186 13.18 12.81 -14.25
C LYS A 186 12.91 12.86 -12.75
N LEU A 187 11.93 13.65 -12.32
CA LEU A 187 11.57 13.75 -10.90
C LEU A 187 11.03 12.41 -10.37
N ARG A 188 10.23 11.71 -11.17
CA ARG A 188 9.77 10.35 -10.86
C ARG A 188 10.94 9.36 -10.79
N GLY A 189 11.88 9.41 -11.72
CA GLY A 189 13.08 8.57 -11.74
C GLY A 189 13.92 8.74 -10.47
N GLY A 190 14.18 9.99 -10.08
CA GLY A 190 14.87 10.30 -8.82
C GLY A 190 14.12 9.83 -7.57
N PHE A 191 12.79 9.98 -7.54
CA PHE A 191 11.97 9.42 -6.47
C PHE A 191 12.09 7.88 -6.39
N MET A 192 12.12 7.18 -7.53
CA MET A 192 12.28 5.73 -7.55
C MET A 192 13.68 5.30 -7.12
N LYS A 193 14.73 6.04 -7.50
CA LYS A 193 16.11 5.84 -6.99
C LYS A 193 16.17 5.99 -5.47
N PHE A 194 15.50 7.01 -4.92
CA PHE A 194 15.36 7.18 -3.47
C PHE A 194 14.74 5.94 -2.79
N LEU A 195 13.62 5.45 -3.29
CA LEU A 195 12.97 4.26 -2.70
C LEU A 195 13.86 3.01 -2.81
N ARG A 196 14.52 2.84 -3.96
CA ARG A 196 15.41 1.71 -4.23
C ARG A 196 16.61 1.69 -3.28
N HIS A 197 17.22 2.85 -3.04
CA HIS A 197 18.34 3.01 -2.11
C HIS A 197 18.07 2.38 -0.73
N PHE A 198 16.89 2.64 -0.15
CA PHE A 198 16.54 2.07 1.15
C PHE A 198 16.13 0.60 1.05
N LYS A 199 15.43 0.20 -0.02
CA LYS A 199 15.01 -1.18 -0.25
C LYS A 199 16.22 -2.12 -0.38
N GLU A 200 17.24 -1.74 -1.15
CA GLU A 200 18.48 -2.52 -1.34
C GLU A 200 19.29 -2.68 -0.05
N ARG A 201 19.18 -1.71 0.86
CA ARG A 201 19.75 -1.76 2.22
C ARG A 201 18.89 -2.54 3.22
N GLY A 202 17.79 -3.16 2.77
CA GLY A 202 16.84 -3.88 3.64
C GLY A 202 16.02 -2.97 4.56
N ILE A 203 15.99 -1.67 4.30
CA ILE A 203 15.29 -0.68 5.14
C ILE A 203 13.87 -0.47 4.61
N THR A 204 12.88 -0.81 5.41
CA THR A 204 11.46 -0.57 5.07
C THR A 204 11.06 0.86 5.43
N LEU A 205 10.63 1.65 4.45
CA LEU A 205 10.13 3.00 4.67
C LEU A 205 8.64 3.02 5.01
N ASN A 206 8.27 3.71 6.09
CA ASN A 206 6.89 4.02 6.39
C ASN A 206 6.42 5.20 5.52
N ILE A 207 5.24 5.07 4.90
CA ILE A 207 4.70 6.08 3.99
C ILE A 207 4.47 7.43 4.69
N ASN A 208 3.99 7.43 5.94
CA ASN A 208 3.65 8.63 6.69
C ASN A 208 4.85 9.29 7.35
N ASN A 209 5.77 8.47 7.87
CA ASN A 209 6.89 9.00 8.67
C ASN A 209 8.13 9.29 7.84
N HIS A 210 8.32 8.64 6.68
CA HIS A 210 9.55 8.80 5.89
C HIS A 210 9.26 9.33 4.48
N VAL A 211 8.37 8.66 3.73
CA VAL A 211 8.16 8.98 2.30
C VAL A 211 7.42 10.32 2.13
N ARG A 212 6.30 10.53 2.84
CA ARG A 212 5.55 11.80 2.78
C ARG A 212 6.39 13.01 3.23
N PRO A 213 7.15 12.94 4.35
CA PRO A 213 8.08 14.00 4.73
C PRO A 213 9.16 14.27 3.70
N ALA A 214 9.79 13.23 3.13
CA ALA A 214 10.77 13.40 2.06
C ALA A 214 10.17 14.07 0.81
N MET A 215 8.95 13.69 0.41
CA MET A 215 8.26 14.36 -0.71
C MET A 215 7.93 15.83 -0.37
N SER A 216 7.59 16.12 0.88
CA SER A 216 7.38 17.49 1.36
C SER A 216 8.68 18.30 1.30
N GLU A 217 9.80 17.70 1.67
CA GLU A 217 11.12 18.33 1.58
C GLU A 217 11.51 18.64 0.13
N LEU A 218 11.31 17.70 -0.79
CA LEU A 218 11.53 17.96 -2.22
C LEU A 218 10.69 19.15 -2.71
N ASN A 219 9.40 19.20 -2.35
CA ASN A 219 8.55 20.34 -2.69
C ASN A 219 9.03 21.67 -2.07
N LYS A 220 9.55 21.65 -0.83
CA LYS A 220 10.12 22.84 -0.19
C LYS A 220 11.36 23.33 -0.93
N ARG A 221 12.24 22.42 -1.35
CA ARG A 221 13.41 22.75 -2.20
C ARG A 221 12.95 23.38 -3.52
N GLY A 222 11.82 22.93 -4.07
CA GLY A 222 11.18 23.52 -5.24
C GLY A 222 10.76 25.00 -5.11
N GLY A 223 10.73 25.54 -3.89
CA GLY A 223 10.53 26.98 -3.66
C GLY A 223 11.81 27.81 -3.85
N ALA A 224 12.98 27.20 -3.77
CA ALA A 224 14.28 27.85 -3.93
C ALA A 224 14.98 27.50 -5.26
N VAL A 225 14.64 26.35 -5.84
CA VAL A 225 15.17 25.88 -7.14
C VAL A 225 14.04 25.43 -8.05
N VAL A 226 14.24 25.55 -9.36
CA VAL A 226 13.33 24.99 -10.35
C VAL A 226 13.51 23.47 -10.37
N LEU A 227 12.52 22.73 -9.86
CA LEU A 227 12.62 21.26 -9.73
C LEU A 227 12.95 20.58 -11.06
N ASP A 228 12.39 21.07 -12.17
CA ASP A 228 12.59 20.48 -13.51
C ASP A 228 14.07 20.53 -13.99
N CYS A 229 14.91 21.34 -13.35
CA CYS A 229 16.35 21.41 -13.62
C CYS A 229 17.16 20.37 -12.83
N LEU A 230 16.57 19.73 -11.81
CA LEU A 230 17.25 18.70 -11.04
C LEU A 230 17.39 17.41 -11.84
N SER A 231 18.57 16.81 -11.76
CA SER A 231 18.81 15.43 -12.19
C SER A 231 18.10 14.44 -11.26
N GLU A 232 17.95 13.20 -11.74
CA GLU A 232 17.39 12.13 -10.91
C GLU A 232 18.21 11.87 -9.64
N ASP A 233 19.53 11.99 -9.74
CA ASP A 233 20.45 11.73 -8.63
C ASP A 233 20.37 12.83 -7.56
N GLU A 234 20.23 14.09 -7.98
CA GLU A 234 19.99 15.21 -7.05
C GLU A 234 18.64 15.06 -6.32
N VAL A 235 17.58 14.69 -7.05
CA VAL A 235 16.27 14.41 -6.44
C VAL A 235 16.38 13.29 -5.42
N ALA A 236 17.04 12.19 -5.78
CA ALA A 236 17.25 11.05 -4.88
C ALA A 236 18.06 11.48 -3.65
N ALA A 237 19.15 12.21 -3.83
CA ALA A 237 20.02 12.69 -2.76
C ALA A 237 19.27 13.57 -1.75
N ILE A 238 18.47 14.53 -2.21
CA ILE A 238 17.64 15.40 -1.35
C ILE A 238 16.73 14.55 -0.45
N MET A 239 16.05 13.57 -1.04
CA MET A 239 15.10 12.73 -0.30
C MET A 239 15.79 11.74 0.65
N ILE A 240 16.91 11.15 0.23
CA ILE A 240 17.73 10.26 1.07
C ILE A 240 18.28 11.03 2.26
N GLU A 241 18.89 12.19 2.04
CA GLU A 241 19.45 13.05 3.09
C GLU A 241 18.37 13.41 4.13
N HIS A 242 17.17 13.76 3.67
CA HIS A 242 16.05 14.05 4.58
C HIS A 242 15.68 12.84 5.43
N VAL A 243 15.56 11.65 4.82
CA VAL A 243 15.23 10.42 5.56
C VAL A 243 16.36 10.05 6.53
N GLU A 244 17.63 10.14 6.16
CA GLU A 244 18.73 9.83 7.07
C GLU A 244 18.83 10.81 8.25
N LYS A 245 18.44 12.08 8.08
CA LYS A 245 18.34 13.06 9.17
C LYS A 245 17.25 12.73 10.19
N ILE A 246 16.07 12.30 9.73
CA ILE A 246 14.98 11.86 10.63
C ILE A 246 15.21 10.45 11.19
N PHE A 247 16.14 9.71 10.59
CA PHE A 247 16.53 8.36 10.95
C PHE A 247 18.01 8.32 11.36
N PRO A 248 18.43 9.05 12.41
CA PRO A 248 19.82 9.00 12.84
C PRO A 248 20.14 7.56 13.19
N ARG A 249 21.10 6.97 12.45
CA ARG A 249 21.59 5.62 12.73
C ARG A 249 21.91 5.56 14.22
N LYS A 250 21.17 4.75 14.99
CA LYS A 250 21.75 4.23 16.24
C LYS A 250 22.93 3.38 15.78
N VAL A 251 24.12 3.95 15.83
CA VAL A 251 25.37 3.21 15.77
C VAL A 251 25.31 2.26 16.97
N ILE A 252 24.88 1.01 16.74
CA ILE A 252 25.10 -0.04 17.72
C ILE A 252 26.57 -0.42 17.54
N ASN A 253 27.45 0.30 18.23
CA ASN A 253 28.79 -0.22 18.52
C ASN A 253 28.58 -1.41 19.45
N VAL A 254 28.41 -2.60 18.88
CA VAL A 254 28.61 -3.84 19.64
C VAL A 254 30.11 -3.95 19.82
N PRO A 255 30.66 -3.87 21.05
CA PRO A 255 32.07 -4.13 21.26
C PRO A 255 32.35 -5.57 20.84
N VAL A 256 33.18 -5.74 19.81
CA VAL A 256 33.72 -7.04 19.45
C VAL A 256 34.62 -7.47 20.60
N LYS A 257 34.14 -8.42 21.43
CA LYS A 257 35.04 -9.16 22.31
C LYS A 257 35.93 -10.01 21.42
N VAL A 258 37.20 -9.60 21.30
CA VAL A 258 38.26 -10.46 20.78
C VAL A 258 38.38 -11.62 21.77
N VAL A 259 37.98 -12.81 21.35
CA VAL A 259 38.22 -14.05 22.09
C VAL A 259 39.54 -14.61 21.58
N ASP A 260 40.52 -14.71 22.49
CA ASP A 260 41.81 -15.31 22.20
C ASP A 260 41.64 -16.75 21.69
N VAL A 261 42.22 -17.02 20.52
CA VAL A 261 42.25 -18.36 19.92
C VAL A 261 43.47 -19.11 20.49
N PRO A 262 43.30 -20.29 21.12
CA PRO A 262 44.44 -21.09 21.53
C PRO A 262 45.17 -21.66 20.31
N LYS A 263 46.50 -21.49 20.28
CA LYS A 263 47.40 -22.15 19.32
C LYS A 263 47.34 -23.68 19.50
N LYS A 264 46.81 -24.39 18.50
CA LYS A 264 47.38 -25.63 17.95
C LYS A 264 46.55 -26.10 16.76
N ILE A 265 47.13 -26.04 15.57
CA ILE A 265 46.61 -26.66 14.35
C ILE A 265 47.09 -28.11 14.35
N SER A 266 46.17 -29.06 14.19
CA SER A 266 46.49 -30.39 13.65
C SER A 266 45.58 -30.63 12.44
N VAL A 267 46.20 -31.06 11.36
CA VAL A 267 45.63 -31.24 10.04
C VAL A 267 44.86 -32.57 10.00
N GLY A 268 43.61 -32.56 9.54
CA GLY A 268 42.84 -33.78 9.35
C GLY A 268 41.45 -33.57 8.75
N THR A 269 41.33 -33.85 7.46
CA THR A 269 40.12 -34.19 6.67
C THR A 269 38.97 -33.18 6.57
N ALA A 270 38.67 -32.79 5.33
CA ALA A 270 37.53 -31.97 4.94
C ALA A 270 36.19 -32.58 5.41
N LYS A 271 35.45 -31.82 6.21
CA LYS A 271 34.01 -32.00 6.42
C LYS A 271 33.28 -30.77 5.90
N ILE A 272 32.26 -31.03 5.09
CA ILE A 272 31.33 -30.08 4.51
C ILE A 272 30.80 -29.14 5.61
N ILE A 273 31.06 -27.84 5.46
CA ILE A 273 30.50 -26.81 6.34
C ILE A 273 29.02 -26.64 5.98
N PRO A 274 28.07 -26.85 6.91
CA PRO A 274 26.67 -26.55 6.65
C PRO A 274 26.50 -25.05 6.43
N ARG A 275 25.77 -24.71 5.39
CA ARG A 275 25.27 -23.36 5.08
C ARG A 275 24.54 -22.82 6.32
N VAL A 276 25.11 -21.81 6.97
CA VAL A 276 24.47 -21.13 8.10
C VAL A 276 23.27 -20.36 7.55
N GLU A 277 22.06 -20.90 7.75
CA GLU A 277 20.82 -20.15 7.64
C GLU A 277 20.81 -19.08 8.74
N VAL A 278 20.86 -17.82 8.33
CA VAL A 278 20.59 -16.69 9.22
C VAL A 278 19.08 -16.69 9.50
N SER A 279 18.67 -17.18 10.66
CA SER A 279 17.29 -17.10 11.11
C SER A 279 16.91 -15.63 11.32
N CYS A 280 16.06 -15.11 10.42
CA CYS A 280 15.49 -13.78 10.55
C CYS A 280 14.47 -13.81 11.72
N GLY A 281 14.91 -13.43 12.92
CA GLY A 281 14.06 -13.38 14.11
C GLY A 281 12.87 -12.44 13.93
N ARG A 282 11.67 -12.89 14.33
CA ARG A 282 10.43 -12.10 14.30
C ARG A 282 10.60 -10.84 15.15
N THR A 283 10.25 -9.69 14.58
CA THR A 283 10.25 -8.38 15.27
C THR A 283 8.82 -7.94 15.58
N VAL A 284 8.64 -7.20 16.68
CA VAL A 284 7.34 -6.65 17.11
C VAL A 284 6.80 -5.66 16.06
N LYS A 285 5.59 -5.93 15.58
CA LYS A 285 4.80 -5.06 14.70
C LYS A 285 3.58 -4.49 15.43
N PHE A 286 2.94 -3.51 14.80
CA PHE A 286 1.68 -2.96 15.29
C PHE A 286 0.61 -4.06 15.33
N GLY A 287 -0.06 -4.20 16.47
CA GLY A 287 -1.08 -5.22 16.72
C GLY A 287 -0.58 -6.54 17.31
N ASP A 288 0.73 -6.82 17.27
CA ASP A 288 1.31 -8.04 17.87
C ASP A 288 1.10 -8.06 19.39
N LEU A 289 0.87 -9.23 19.96
CA LEU A 289 0.87 -9.40 21.41
C LEU A 289 2.31 -9.69 21.86
N VAL A 290 2.87 -8.78 22.66
CA VAL A 290 4.25 -8.88 23.16
C VAL A 290 4.23 -9.27 24.62
N THR A 291 4.91 -10.36 24.96
CA THR A 291 5.13 -10.80 26.34
C THR A 291 6.54 -10.43 26.76
N MET A 292 6.67 -9.88 27.96
CA MET A 292 7.93 -9.43 28.52
C MET A 292 8.11 -9.98 29.93
N ALA A 293 9.27 -10.59 30.21
CA ALA A 293 9.64 -11.00 31.56
C ALA A 293 10.42 -9.88 32.27
N SER A 294 10.12 -9.65 33.54
CA SER A 294 10.93 -8.74 34.37
C SER A 294 12.30 -9.36 34.61
N MET A 295 13.36 -8.56 34.45
CA MET A 295 14.73 -9.00 34.77
C MET A 295 15.05 -8.88 36.26
N ASP A 296 14.21 -8.14 37.01
CA ASP A 296 14.38 -7.87 38.44
C ASP A 296 13.46 -8.76 39.31
N GLY A 297 12.95 -9.87 38.76
CA GLY A 297 12.10 -10.84 39.48
C GLY A 297 10.62 -10.46 39.62
N GLY A 298 10.17 -9.43 38.90
CA GLY A 298 8.77 -9.00 38.87
C GLY A 298 7.85 -9.84 37.98
N ARG A 299 6.54 -9.55 38.00
CA ARG A 299 5.56 -10.23 37.15
C ARG A 299 5.79 -9.92 35.66
N PRO A 300 5.54 -10.89 34.75
CA PRO A 300 5.60 -10.64 33.32
C PRO A 300 4.50 -9.64 32.91
N ARG A 301 4.78 -8.86 31.86
CA ARG A 301 3.87 -7.87 31.29
C ARG A 301 3.51 -8.22 29.86
N HIS A 302 2.29 -7.88 29.47
CA HIS A 302 1.78 -8.07 28.12
C HIS A 302 1.35 -6.73 27.53
N TYR A 303 1.85 -6.41 26.35
CA TYR A 303 1.50 -5.18 25.65
C TYR A 303 1.14 -5.48 24.21
N ARG A 304 0.19 -4.71 23.68
CA ARG A 304 -0.17 -4.73 22.26
C ARG A 304 0.10 -3.34 21.69
N PRO A 305 1.12 -3.16 20.83
CA PRO A 305 1.39 -1.88 20.19
C PRO A 305 0.24 -1.50 19.26
N ASN A 306 -0.68 -0.67 19.75
CA ASN A 306 -1.83 -0.15 19.03
C ASN A 306 -2.00 1.36 19.30
N ASP A 307 -3.02 1.98 18.69
CA ASP A 307 -3.26 3.42 18.84
C ASP A 307 -3.58 3.81 20.29
N THR A 308 -4.24 2.93 21.05
CA THR A 308 -4.52 3.15 22.48
C THR A 308 -3.24 3.19 23.31
N LEU A 309 -2.34 2.23 23.12
CA LEU A 309 -1.05 2.19 23.82
C LEU A 309 -0.18 3.38 23.40
N LYS A 310 -0.19 3.75 22.11
CA LYS A 310 0.52 4.92 21.60
C LYS A 310 0.05 6.22 22.24
N LYS A 311 -1.26 6.35 22.46
CA LYS A 311 -1.87 7.55 23.07
C LYS A 311 -1.60 7.64 24.57
N ASN A 312 -1.69 6.52 25.28
CA ASN A 312 -1.62 6.51 26.75
C ASN A 312 -0.19 6.32 27.29
N HIS A 313 0.65 5.56 26.58
CA HIS A 313 2.01 5.18 26.98
C HIS A 313 2.97 5.17 25.77
N PRO A 314 3.23 6.35 25.14
CA PRO A 314 4.07 6.45 23.95
C PRO A 314 5.50 5.91 24.15
N GLU A 315 6.03 6.01 25.36
CA GLU A 315 7.34 5.47 25.75
C GLU A 315 7.40 3.94 25.64
N ILE A 316 6.33 3.25 26.02
CA ILE A 316 6.21 1.79 25.92
C ILE A 316 6.02 1.41 24.44
N PHE A 317 5.14 2.12 23.75
CA PHE A 317 4.85 1.89 22.33
C PHE A 317 6.12 2.01 21.46
N ASN A 318 6.87 3.09 21.61
CA ASN A 318 8.12 3.32 20.88
C ASN A 318 9.24 2.38 21.34
N GLY A 319 9.21 1.96 22.60
CA GLY A 319 10.16 1.00 23.16
C GLY A 319 9.98 -0.42 22.61
N LEU A 320 8.80 -0.78 22.08
CA LEU A 320 8.49 -2.14 21.62
C LEU A 320 8.66 -2.32 20.11
N LEU A 321 8.22 -1.36 19.29
CA LEU A 321 8.19 -1.52 17.83
C LEU A 321 9.57 -1.81 17.23
N GLY A 322 9.62 -2.84 16.37
CA GLY A 322 10.83 -3.25 15.67
C GLY A 322 11.84 -4.05 16.51
N LYS A 323 11.60 -4.26 17.81
CA LYS A 323 12.45 -5.12 18.64
C LYS A 323 12.13 -6.61 18.44
N GLY A 324 13.13 -7.46 18.52
CA GLY A 324 12.96 -8.92 18.49
C GLY A 324 12.89 -9.55 19.87
N VAL A 325 12.54 -10.83 19.94
CA VAL A 325 12.69 -11.66 21.14
C VAL A 325 14.14 -11.58 21.65
N GLY A 326 14.30 -11.45 22.96
CA GLY A 326 15.59 -11.23 23.64
C GLY A 326 15.97 -9.77 23.85
N SER A 327 15.25 -8.82 23.23
CA SER A 327 15.55 -7.40 23.40
C SER A 327 15.09 -6.86 24.77
N THR A 328 15.92 -6.04 25.41
CA THR A 328 15.58 -5.35 26.66
C THR A 328 14.83 -4.03 26.40
N VAL A 329 13.85 -3.76 27.25
CA VAL A 329 13.03 -2.54 27.28
C VAL A 329 13.01 -2.03 28.72
N THR A 330 13.34 -0.76 28.90
CA THR A 330 13.31 -0.11 30.22
C THR A 330 11.97 0.61 30.38
N LEU A 331 11.24 0.26 31.43
CA LEU A 331 10.02 0.93 31.85
C LEU A 331 10.30 1.74 33.13
N LYS A 332 9.35 2.59 33.54
CA LYS A 332 9.49 3.44 34.75
C LYS A 332 9.77 2.63 36.03
N ASP A 333 9.35 1.37 36.05
CA ASP A 333 9.37 0.48 37.20
C ASP A 333 10.40 -0.66 37.10
N GLY A 334 11.23 -0.71 36.06
CA GLY A 334 12.29 -1.72 35.94
C GLY A 334 12.67 -2.09 34.51
N LYS A 335 13.57 -3.07 34.37
CA LYS A 335 14.01 -3.60 33.07
C LYS A 335 13.29 -4.90 32.74
N TYR A 336 12.85 -5.01 31.49
CA TYR A 336 12.10 -6.16 31.00
C TYR A 336 12.72 -6.68 29.71
N GLN A 337 12.68 -7.99 29.49
CA GLN A 337 13.14 -8.63 28.27
C GLN A 337 11.94 -9.21 27.49
N ILE A 338 11.88 -8.97 26.18
CA ILE A 338 10.85 -9.56 25.33
C ILE A 338 11.10 -11.05 25.22
N THR A 339 10.15 -11.87 25.66
CA THR A 339 10.26 -13.33 25.63
C THR A 339 9.41 -13.94 24.52
N GLU A 340 8.34 -13.27 24.09
CA GLU A 340 7.44 -13.80 23.06
C GLU A 340 6.76 -12.68 22.25
N ILE A 341 6.53 -12.93 20.97
CA ILE A 341 5.79 -12.05 20.05
C ILE A 341 4.78 -12.92 19.29
N LYS A 342 3.49 -12.75 19.60
CA LYS A 342 2.37 -13.51 19.03
C LYS A 342 1.58 -12.71 18.01
#